data_AF-A0AAU0P024-F1
#
_entry.id   AF-A0AAU0P024-F1
#
_cell.length_a   1.000
_cell.length_b   1.000
_cell.length_c   1.000
_cell.angle_alpha   90.00
_cell.angle_beta   90.00
_cell.angle_gamma   90.00
#
_symmetry.space_group_name_H-M   'P 1'
#
loop_
_entity.id
_entity.type
_entity.pdbx_description
1 polymer ?
#
loop_
_entity_poly.entity_id
_entity_poly.type
_entity_poly.pdbx_seq_one_letter_code
_entity_poly.pdbx_strand_id
1 'polypeptide(L)'
;MEKSVRNNSILSKVFNKDFVVSAIVPIIIFSVFDKMGMTLKGVILSGVWSIGVVFINFIKEHQINALASMAAVFSGVGLVVTIISKNPTFYLISPIVQDILYALIFFWSLFWKRSFIQIIVEQSYLKNAPEELKKKPKYKSAWRILTISWIILNISQAALRVVLLYTVSMSSYYTISTFYANISSPLLLIFCITFPKWYWKNRN
;
A
#
# COMPACT_ATOMS: atom_id res chain seq x y z
N MET A 1 28.73 -21.09 -26.73
CA MET A 1 27.38 -20.69 -27.17
C MET A 1 26.45 -20.87 -25.97
N GLU A 2 26.54 -19.98 -24.98
CA GLU A 2 26.06 -20.27 -23.61
C GLU A 2 25.52 -18.99 -22.95
N LYS A 3 24.41 -18.46 -23.48
CA LYS A 3 23.77 -17.23 -22.94
C LYS A 3 22.23 -17.21 -23.01
N SER A 4 21.54 -18.33 -23.28
CA SER A 4 20.07 -18.30 -23.47
C SER A 4 19.21 -18.92 -22.35
N VAL A 5 19.77 -19.57 -21.32
CA VAL A 5 18.96 -20.37 -20.38
C VAL A 5 18.55 -19.63 -19.09
N ARG A 6 19.19 -18.50 -18.73
CA ARG A 6 18.98 -17.87 -17.41
C ARG A 6 17.82 -16.86 -17.33
N ASN A 7 17.21 -16.45 -18.44
CA ASN A 7 16.21 -15.38 -18.45
C ASN A 7 14.74 -15.84 -18.29
N ASN A 8 14.45 -17.12 -18.47
CA ASN A 8 13.07 -17.62 -18.41
C ASN A 8 12.51 -17.76 -16.98
N SER A 9 13.34 -17.81 -15.94
CA SER A 9 12.84 -18.04 -14.56
C SER A 9 12.36 -16.77 -13.83
N ILE A 10 12.86 -15.60 -14.23
CA ILE A 10 12.43 -14.31 -13.66
C ILE A 10 11.17 -13.83 -14.38
N LEU A 11 11.15 -13.90 -15.70
CA LEU A 11 9.97 -13.56 -16.51
C LEU A 11 8.77 -14.46 -16.20
N SER A 12 8.95 -15.78 -16.07
CA SER A 12 7.85 -16.69 -15.70
C SER A 12 7.35 -16.52 -14.25
N LYS A 13 8.21 -16.04 -13.35
CA LYS A 13 7.80 -15.65 -11.98
C LYS A 13 7.06 -14.31 -11.93
N VAL A 14 7.42 -13.36 -12.79
CA VAL A 14 6.74 -12.06 -12.93
C VAL A 14 5.42 -12.22 -13.69
N PHE A 15 5.36 -13.06 -14.72
CA PHE A 15 4.15 -13.51 -15.42
C PHE A 15 3.47 -14.70 -14.71
N ASN A 16 3.37 -14.64 -13.38
CA ASN A 16 2.53 -15.58 -12.66
C ASN A 16 1.05 -15.34 -13.03
N LYS A 17 0.22 -16.39 -12.91
CA LYS A 17 -1.24 -16.35 -13.11
C LYS A 17 -1.87 -15.17 -12.36
N ASP A 18 -1.37 -14.85 -11.17
CA ASP A 18 -1.83 -13.71 -10.36
C ASP A 18 -1.55 -12.37 -11.03
N PHE A 19 -0.39 -12.20 -11.67
CA PHE A 19 -0.07 -10.98 -12.41
C PHE A 19 -0.97 -10.82 -13.64
N VAL A 20 -1.20 -11.90 -14.39
CA VAL A 20 -2.10 -11.87 -15.55
C VAL A 20 -3.52 -11.50 -15.13
N VAL A 21 -4.04 -12.17 -14.09
CA VAL A 21 -5.40 -11.96 -13.59
C VAL A 21 -5.58 -10.58 -12.96
N SER A 22 -4.56 -10.05 -12.27
CA SER A 22 -4.66 -8.79 -11.51
C SER A 22 -4.29 -7.55 -12.32
N ALA A 23 -3.42 -7.66 -13.32
CA ALA A 23 -2.92 -6.51 -14.09
C ALA A 23 -3.35 -6.54 -15.56
N ILE A 24 -3.26 -7.69 -16.23
CA ILE A 24 -3.50 -7.77 -17.68
C ILE A 24 -5.00 -7.81 -18.00
N VAL A 25 -5.79 -8.61 -17.28
CA VAL A 25 -7.23 -8.75 -17.53
C VAL A 25 -8.00 -7.42 -17.41
N PRO A 26 -7.81 -6.58 -16.37
CA PRO A 26 -8.45 -5.27 -16.29
C PRO A 26 -8.12 -4.35 -17.46
N ILE A 27 -6.87 -4.37 -17.94
CA ILE A 27 -6.41 -3.57 -19.08
C ILE A 27 -7.10 -4.02 -20.36
N ILE A 28 -7.23 -5.33 -20.57
CA ILE A 28 -7.94 -5.89 -21.73
C ILE A 28 -9.43 -5.50 -21.67
N ILE A 29 -10.07 -5.65 -20.51
CA ILE A 29 -11.47 -5.25 -20.30
C ILE A 29 -11.67 -3.79 -20.66
N PHE A 30 -10.84 -2.89 -20.10
CA PHE A 30 -10.92 -1.47 -20.41
C PHE A 30 -10.72 -1.20 -21.90
N SER A 31 -9.67 -1.77 -22.51
CA SER A 31 -9.31 -1.49 -23.90
C SER A 31 -10.38 -1.94 -24.90
N VAL A 32 -11.06 -3.07 -24.64
CA VAL A 32 -12.14 -3.56 -25.51
C VAL A 32 -13.34 -2.63 -25.43
N PHE A 33 -13.75 -2.24 -24.23
CA PHE A 33 -14.90 -1.38 -24.03
C PHE A 33 -14.65 0.06 -24.49
N ASP A 34 -13.42 0.56 -24.37
CA ASP A 34 -13.03 1.87 -24.88
C ASP A 34 -13.10 1.92 -26.41
N LYS A 35 -12.63 0.88 -27.10
CA LYS A 35 -12.76 0.75 -28.57
C LYS A 35 -14.22 0.69 -29.05
N MET A 36 -15.14 0.27 -28.19
CA MET A 36 -16.58 0.22 -28.49
C MET A 36 -17.30 1.54 -28.14
N GLY A 37 -16.58 2.59 -27.71
CA GLY A 37 -17.17 3.85 -27.27
C GLY A 37 -17.90 3.75 -25.92
N MET A 38 -17.70 2.66 -25.17
CA MET A 38 -18.35 2.36 -23.90
C MET A 38 -17.36 2.53 -22.72
N THR A 39 -16.53 3.56 -22.77
CA THR A 39 -15.41 3.80 -21.83
C THR A 39 -15.85 3.73 -20.37
N LEU A 40 -16.99 4.33 -20.00
CA LEU A 40 -17.50 4.30 -18.62
C LEU A 40 -17.81 2.87 -18.14
N LYS A 41 -18.41 2.04 -18.99
CA LYS A 41 -18.71 0.63 -18.66
C LYS A 41 -17.42 -0.18 -18.58
N GLY A 42 -16.43 0.12 -19.43
CA GLY A 42 -15.09 -0.48 -19.37
C GLY A 42 -14.37 -0.20 -18.06
N VAL A 43 -14.41 1.06 -17.59
CA VAL A 43 -13.83 1.47 -16.29
C VAL A 43 -14.52 0.74 -15.14
N ILE A 44 -15.85 0.70 -15.13
CA ILE A 44 -16.61 0.03 -14.05
C ILE A 44 -16.27 -1.46 -14.03
N LEU A 45 -16.31 -2.15 -15.18
CA LEU A 45 -16.09 -3.59 -15.24
C LEU A 45 -14.63 -3.98 -14.90
N SER A 46 -13.67 -3.18 -15.36
CA SER A 46 -12.24 -3.31 -15.00
C SER A 46 -12.02 -3.12 -13.50
N GLY A 47 -12.65 -2.10 -12.91
CA GLY A 47 -12.62 -1.83 -11.48
C GLY A 47 -13.24 -2.98 -10.66
N VAL A 48 -14.44 -3.43 -11.04
CA VAL A 48 -15.13 -4.55 -10.40
C VAL A 48 -14.31 -5.84 -10.48
N TRP A 49 -13.69 -6.12 -11.62
CA TRP A 49 -12.79 -7.27 -11.77
C TRP A 49 -11.60 -7.19 -10.80
N SER A 50 -10.94 -6.04 -10.76
CA SER A 50 -9.76 -5.82 -9.91
C SER A 50 -10.11 -5.97 -8.42
N ILE A 51 -11.25 -5.40 -8.00
CA ILE A 51 -11.78 -5.56 -6.64
C ILE A 51 -12.14 -7.03 -6.37
N GLY A 52 -12.78 -7.71 -7.32
CA GLY A 52 -13.16 -9.11 -7.19
C GLY A 52 -11.97 -10.05 -7.05
N VAL A 53 -10.88 -9.82 -7.79
CA VAL A 53 -9.63 -10.59 -7.67
C VAL A 53 -9.00 -10.40 -6.29
N VAL A 54 -8.93 -9.15 -5.81
CA VAL A 54 -8.44 -8.84 -4.46
C VAL A 54 -9.31 -9.55 -3.41
N PHE A 55 -10.63 -9.53 -3.58
CA PHE A 55 -11.57 -10.16 -2.65
C PHE A 55 -11.50 -11.70 -2.66
N ILE A 56 -11.31 -12.33 -3.83
CA ILE A 56 -11.16 -13.79 -3.96
C ILE A 56 -9.83 -14.23 -3.34
N ASN A 57 -8.74 -13.49 -3.59
CA ASN A 57 -7.44 -13.78 -2.97
C ASN A 57 -7.51 -13.59 -1.45
N PHE A 58 -8.24 -12.58 -0.98
CA PHE A 58 -8.53 -12.38 0.44
C PHE A 58 -9.25 -13.57 1.08
N ILE A 59 -10.27 -14.14 0.43
CA ILE A 59 -11.00 -15.32 0.93
C ILE A 59 -10.08 -16.56 0.95
N LYS A 60 -9.22 -16.72 -0.07
CA LYS A 60 -8.37 -17.91 -0.20
C LYS A 60 -7.17 -17.94 0.73
N GLU A 61 -6.51 -16.80 0.96
CA GLU A 61 -5.27 -16.78 1.74
C GLU A 61 -5.51 -16.58 3.24
N HIS A 62 -6.69 -16.09 3.66
CA HIS A 62 -7.01 -15.75 5.06
C HIS A 62 -5.97 -14.85 5.76
N GLN A 63 -5.04 -14.25 5.01
CA GLN A 63 -4.03 -13.33 5.51
C GLN A 63 -4.47 -11.91 5.18
N ILE A 64 -5.15 -11.28 6.14
CA ILE A 64 -5.52 -9.88 6.04
C ILE A 64 -4.24 -9.04 6.18
N ASN A 65 -3.70 -8.55 5.06
CA ASN A 65 -2.71 -7.49 5.13
C ASN A 65 -3.43 -6.23 5.65
N ALA A 66 -3.24 -5.94 6.94
CA ALA A 66 -3.93 -4.84 7.61
C ALA A 66 -3.71 -3.50 6.89
N LEU A 67 -2.52 -3.26 6.32
CA LEU A 67 -2.24 -2.03 5.58
C LEU A 67 -3.08 -1.95 4.29
N ALA A 68 -3.15 -3.05 3.54
CA ALA A 68 -3.95 -3.10 2.31
C ALA A 68 -5.45 -2.95 2.60
N SER A 69 -5.90 -3.53 3.71
CA SER A 69 -7.31 -3.45 4.14
C SER A 69 -7.69 -2.04 4.56
N MET A 70 -6.83 -1.37 5.34
CA MET A 70 -7.04 0.03 5.70
C MET A 70 -7.04 0.93 4.46
N ALA A 71 -6.16 0.67 3.49
CA ALA A 71 -6.15 1.39 2.21
C ALA A 71 -7.45 1.21 1.44
N ALA A 72 -7.92 -0.02 1.29
CA ALA A 72 -9.18 -0.30 0.61
C ALA A 72 -10.36 0.40 1.30
N VAL A 73 -10.45 0.35 2.63
CA VAL A 73 -11.53 1.00 3.40
C VAL A 73 -11.50 2.52 3.21
N PHE A 74 -10.36 3.17 3.43
CA PHE A 74 -10.28 4.63 3.33
C PHE A 74 -10.46 5.14 1.90
N SER A 75 -9.89 4.45 0.90
CA SER A 75 -10.11 4.81 -0.50
C SER A 75 -11.57 4.59 -0.91
N GLY A 76 -12.22 3.52 -0.42
CA GLY A 76 -13.65 3.28 -0.63
C GLY A 76 -14.53 4.37 -0.04
N VAL A 77 -14.28 4.76 1.22
CA VAL A 77 -15.00 5.87 1.88
C VAL A 77 -14.78 7.19 1.12
N GLY A 78 -13.54 7.50 0.73
CA GLY A 78 -13.21 8.70 -0.02
C GLY A 78 -13.94 8.80 -1.36
N LEU A 79 -14.04 7.68 -2.08
CA LEU A 79 -14.76 7.57 -3.33
C LEU A 79 -16.27 7.81 -3.11
N VAL A 80 -16.88 7.13 -2.13
CA VAL A 80 -18.31 7.29 -1.81
C VAL A 80 -18.64 8.74 -1.44
N VAL A 81 -17.82 9.37 -0.59
CA VAL A 81 -17.99 10.77 -0.20
C VAL A 81 -17.87 11.70 -1.41
N THR A 82 -16.92 11.45 -2.32
CA THR A 82 -16.77 12.23 -3.56
C THR A 82 -18.03 12.16 -4.43
N ILE A 83 -18.60 10.97 -4.60
CA ILE A 83 -19.82 10.77 -5.41
C ILE A 83 -21.00 11.52 -4.79
N ILE A 84 -21.21 11.39 -3.48
CA ILE A 84 -22.33 12.03 -2.78
C ILE A 84 -22.19 13.55 -2.82
N SER A 85 -20.99 14.07 -2.58
CA SER A 85 -20.71 15.50 -2.55
C SER A 85 -20.74 16.16 -3.93
N LYS A 86 -20.69 15.39 -5.03
CA LYS A 86 -20.61 15.87 -6.44
C LYS A 86 -19.52 16.94 -6.65
N ASN A 87 -18.49 16.92 -5.82
CA ASN A 87 -17.43 17.94 -5.83
C ASN A 87 -16.06 17.25 -5.97
N PRO A 88 -15.35 17.46 -7.08
CA PRO A 88 -14.08 16.80 -7.36
C PRO A 88 -12.97 17.18 -6.38
N THR A 89 -13.12 18.28 -5.64
CA THR A 89 -12.17 18.69 -4.60
C THR A 89 -12.10 17.65 -3.47
N PHE A 90 -13.18 16.93 -3.16
CA PHE A 90 -13.15 15.85 -2.16
C PHE A 90 -12.23 14.70 -2.58
N TYR A 91 -12.16 14.40 -3.87
CA TYR A 91 -11.26 13.38 -4.39
C TYR A 91 -9.79 13.78 -4.21
N LEU A 92 -9.47 15.07 -4.35
CA LEU A 92 -8.12 15.60 -4.13
C LEU A 92 -7.75 15.65 -2.64
N ILE A 93 -8.72 15.94 -1.77
CA ILE A 93 -8.52 16.01 -0.31
C ILE A 93 -8.48 14.62 0.32
N SER A 94 -9.18 13.64 -0.24
CA SER A 94 -9.29 12.28 0.33
C SER A 94 -7.92 11.65 0.64
N PRO A 95 -6.91 11.68 -0.26
CA PRO A 95 -5.57 11.18 0.04
C PRO A 95 -4.89 11.89 1.23
N ILE A 96 -5.12 13.20 1.39
CA ILE A 96 -4.56 13.98 2.50
C ILE A 96 -5.16 13.51 3.82
N VAL A 97 -6.50 13.37 3.86
CA VAL A 97 -7.21 12.87 5.04
C VAL A 97 -6.76 11.45 5.37
N GLN A 98 -6.60 10.60 4.36
CA GLN A 98 -6.13 9.23 4.53
C GLN A 98 -4.72 9.16 5.14
N ASP A 99 -3.77 9.97 4.65
CA ASP A 99 -2.43 10.04 5.24
C ASP A 99 -2.47 10.50 6.71
N ILE A 100 -3.28 11.52 7.01
CA ILE A 100 -3.44 12.03 8.38
C ILE A 100 -4.01 10.94 9.28
N LEU A 101 -5.04 10.22 8.84
CA LEU A 101 -5.63 9.11 9.58
C LEU A 101 -4.61 7.99 9.82
N TYR A 102 -3.80 7.64 8.82
CA TYR A 102 -2.70 6.70 9.01
C TYR A 102 -1.69 7.17 10.04
N ALA A 103 -1.20 8.40 9.90
CA ALA A 103 -0.26 8.98 10.85
C ALA A 103 -0.83 8.95 12.28
N LEU A 104 -2.11 9.29 12.45
CA LEU A 104 -2.80 9.24 13.74
C LEU A 104 -2.92 7.81 14.28
N ILE A 105 -3.31 6.83 13.47
CA ILE A 105 -3.41 5.42 13.90
C ILE A 105 -2.05 4.89 14.34
N PHE A 106 -1.00 5.13 13.54
CA PHE A 106 0.35 4.71 13.90
C PHE A 106 0.85 5.43 15.15
N PHE A 107 0.62 6.74 15.26
CA PHE A 107 0.99 7.54 16.42
C PHE A 107 0.30 7.06 17.68
N TRP A 108 -1.01 6.84 17.61
CA TRP A 108 -1.81 6.32 18.71
C TRP A 108 -1.28 4.95 19.16
N SER A 109 -0.89 4.09 18.23
CA SER A 109 -0.32 2.78 18.55
C SER A 109 0.98 2.83 19.37
N LEU A 110 1.72 3.95 19.37
CA LEU A 110 2.94 4.11 20.16
C LEU A 110 2.68 4.20 21.67
N PHE A 111 1.45 4.52 22.08
CA PHE A 111 1.04 4.55 23.49
C PHE A 111 0.70 3.16 24.04
N TRP A 112 0.54 2.15 23.17
CA TRP A 112 0.30 0.77 23.60
C TRP A 112 1.61 -0.02 23.79
N LYS A 113 1.52 -1.13 24.53
CA LYS A 113 2.65 -2.04 24.77
C LYS A 113 3.23 -2.65 23.48
N ARG A 114 2.44 -2.72 22.42
CA ARG A 114 2.84 -3.19 21.08
C ARG A 114 2.43 -2.13 20.06
N SER A 115 3.38 -1.73 19.23
CA SER A 115 3.11 -0.81 18.12
C SER A 115 2.31 -1.50 17.01
N PHE A 116 1.61 -0.73 16.17
CA PHE A 116 0.76 -1.32 15.13
C PHE A 116 1.56 -2.16 14.13
N ILE A 117 2.75 -1.69 13.72
CA ILE A 117 3.65 -2.46 12.84
C ILE A 117 4.10 -3.76 13.52
N GLN A 118 4.35 -3.75 14.83
CA GLN A 118 4.67 -4.97 15.56
C GLN A 118 3.52 -5.98 15.47
N ILE A 119 2.28 -5.54 15.66
CA ILE A 119 1.09 -6.41 15.58
C ILE A 119 0.97 -7.02 14.18
N ILE A 120 1.09 -6.18 13.13
CA ILE A 120 1.00 -6.63 11.73
C ILE A 120 2.04 -7.70 11.43
N VAL A 121 3.30 -7.46 11.80
CA VAL A 121 4.39 -8.37 11.48
C VAL A 121 4.30 -9.66 12.31
N GLU A 122 3.93 -9.58 13.59
CA GLU A 122 3.70 -10.76 14.43
C GLU A 122 2.56 -11.65 13.90
N GLN A 123 1.50 -11.05 13.35
CA GLN A 123 0.37 -11.79 12.81
C GLN A 123 0.62 -12.36 11.41
N SER A 124 1.38 -11.64 10.58
CA SER A 124 1.54 -11.98 9.15
C SER A 124 2.81 -12.80 8.87
N TYR A 125 3.96 -12.40 9.41
CA TYR A 125 5.27 -12.94 9.01
C TYR A 125 6.00 -13.69 10.13
N LEU A 126 5.79 -13.31 11.39
CA LEU A 126 6.50 -13.85 12.55
C LEU A 126 5.62 -14.66 13.50
N LYS A 127 4.53 -15.26 12.98
CA LYS A 127 3.58 -16.06 13.76
C LYS A 127 4.30 -17.13 14.60
N ASN A 128 5.32 -17.77 14.02
CA ASN A 128 6.12 -18.84 14.64
C ASN A 128 7.48 -18.39 15.21
N ALA A 129 7.74 -17.08 15.33
CA ALA A 129 9.03 -16.62 15.87
C ALA A 129 9.19 -16.99 17.36
N PRO A 130 10.39 -17.41 17.82
CA PRO A 130 10.64 -17.83 19.19
C PRO A 130 10.21 -16.77 20.21
N GLU A 131 9.49 -17.17 21.26
CA GLU A 131 8.99 -16.22 22.28
C GLU A 131 10.11 -15.47 23.00
N GLU A 132 11.28 -16.11 23.15
CA GLU A 132 12.47 -15.50 23.74
C GLU A 132 12.93 -14.27 22.95
N LEU A 133 12.78 -14.26 21.62
CA LEU A 133 13.13 -13.13 20.77
C LEU A 133 12.12 -11.98 20.96
N LYS A 134 10.83 -12.31 21.13
CA LYS A 134 9.74 -11.33 21.35
C LYS A 134 9.86 -10.61 22.71
N LYS A 135 10.48 -11.25 23.70
CA LYS A 135 10.71 -10.68 25.05
C LYS A 135 11.86 -9.67 25.10
N LYS A 136 12.77 -9.66 24.11
CA LYS A 136 13.91 -8.73 24.10
C LYS A 136 13.46 -7.28 23.93
N PRO A 137 13.96 -6.31 24.73
CA PRO A 137 13.61 -4.90 24.58
C PRO A 137 13.99 -4.35 23.19
N LYS A 138 15.09 -4.83 22.62
CA LYS A 138 15.56 -4.48 21.26
C LYS A 138 14.58 -4.88 20.15
N TYR A 139 13.82 -5.96 20.35
CA TYR A 139 12.78 -6.38 19.41
C TYR A 139 11.68 -5.31 19.35
N LYS A 140 11.16 -4.89 20.51
CA LYS A 140 10.14 -3.84 20.60
C LYS A 140 10.62 -2.50 20.06
N SER A 141 11.86 -2.11 20.36
CA SER A 141 12.43 -0.87 19.86
C SER A 141 12.51 -0.80 18.33
N ALA A 142 12.90 -1.90 17.68
CA ALA A 142 12.95 -1.95 16.21
C ALA A 142 11.57 -1.64 15.58
N TRP A 143 10.51 -2.24 16.10
CA TRP A 143 9.15 -2.02 15.59
C TRP A 143 8.60 -0.63 15.90
N ARG A 144 8.96 -0.05 17.05
CA ARG A 144 8.61 1.35 17.37
C ARG A 144 9.30 2.33 16.41
N ILE A 145 10.59 2.11 16.09
CA ILE A 145 11.31 2.93 15.11
C ILE A 145 10.61 2.85 13.74
N LEU A 146 10.26 1.64 13.28
CA LEU A 146 9.54 1.47 12.02
C LEU A 146 8.16 2.14 12.04
N THR A 147 7.45 2.06 13.17
CA THR A 147 6.16 2.76 13.33
C THR A 147 6.34 4.28 13.25
N ILE A 148 7.40 4.83 13.84
CA ILE A 148 7.74 6.25 13.72
C ILE A 148 8.06 6.61 12.27
N SER A 149 8.80 5.77 11.54
CA SER A 149 9.06 5.99 10.11
C SER A 149 7.77 6.05 9.29
N TRP A 150 6.79 5.20 9.59
CA TRP A 150 5.45 5.28 8.98
C TRP A 150 4.74 6.59 9.31
N ILE A 151 4.80 7.07 10.56
CA ILE A 151 4.20 8.36 10.94
C ILE A 151 4.85 9.50 10.14
N ILE A 152 6.18 9.55 10.12
CA ILE A 152 6.94 10.60 9.42
C ILE A 152 6.58 10.60 7.93
N LEU A 153 6.52 9.42 7.31
CA LEU A 153 6.19 9.31 5.89
C LEU A 153 4.76 9.80 5.59
N ASN A 154 3.79 9.40 6.40
CA ASN A 154 2.41 9.82 6.18
C ASN A 154 2.25 11.33 6.40
N ILE A 155 2.88 11.90 7.43
CA ILE A 155 2.89 13.35 7.65
C ILE A 155 3.55 14.09 6.47
N SER A 156 4.67 13.57 5.93
CA SER A 156 5.35 14.20 4.79
C SER A 156 4.51 14.10 3.51
N GLN A 157 3.82 12.98 3.27
CA GLN A 157 2.87 12.83 2.15
C GLN A 157 1.70 13.82 2.28
N ALA A 158 1.10 13.91 3.46
CA ALA A 158 0.00 14.84 3.73
C ALA A 158 0.44 16.29 3.51
N ALA A 159 1.58 16.68 4.10
CA ALA A 159 2.11 18.04 3.99
C ALA A 159 2.42 18.41 2.53
N LEU A 160 3.08 17.50 1.78
CA LEU A 160 3.35 17.71 0.36
C LEU A 160 2.04 17.92 -0.41
N ARG A 161 1.04 17.05 -0.23
CA ARG A 161 -0.24 17.15 -0.93
C ARG A 161 -0.99 18.43 -0.58
N VAL A 162 -0.99 18.86 0.69
CA VAL A 162 -1.56 20.16 1.08
C VAL A 162 -0.87 21.29 0.34
N VAL A 163 0.47 21.33 0.30
CA VAL A 163 1.20 22.36 -0.44
C VAL A 163 0.87 22.33 -1.92
N LEU A 164 0.88 21.14 -2.55
CA LEU A 164 0.56 20.99 -3.97
C LEU A 164 -0.87 21.42 -4.30
N LEU A 165 -1.83 21.15 -3.41
CA LEU A 165 -3.24 21.49 -3.62
C LEU A 165 -3.44 23.00 -3.84
N TYR A 166 -2.62 23.85 -3.21
CA TYR A 166 -2.73 25.30 -3.30
C TYR A 166 -1.73 25.96 -4.27
N THR A 167 -0.73 25.22 -4.79
CA THR A 167 0.39 25.80 -5.53
C THR A 167 0.46 25.39 -6.99
N VAL A 168 -0.11 24.25 -7.37
CA VAL A 168 0.06 23.70 -8.73
C VAL A 168 -1.26 23.34 -9.41
N SER A 169 -1.19 23.13 -10.72
CA SER A 169 -2.32 22.61 -11.49
C SER A 169 -2.74 21.21 -11.03
N MET A 170 -4.00 20.84 -11.28
CA MET A 170 -4.55 19.52 -10.91
C MET A 170 -3.75 18.36 -11.52
N SER A 171 -3.27 18.50 -12.76
CA SER A 171 -2.42 17.50 -13.41
C SER A 171 -1.08 17.34 -12.68
N SER A 172 -0.44 18.45 -12.33
CA SER A 172 0.84 18.43 -11.60
C SER A 172 0.66 17.85 -10.19
N TYR A 173 -0.44 18.18 -9.50
CA TYR A 173 -0.80 17.61 -8.21
C TYR A 173 -0.82 16.09 -8.28
N TYR A 174 -1.57 15.52 -9.22
CA TYR A 174 -1.68 14.07 -9.36
C TYR A 174 -0.34 13.41 -9.66
N THR A 175 0.40 13.94 -10.63
CA THR A 175 1.69 13.36 -11.04
C THR A 175 2.67 13.33 -9.89
N ILE A 176 2.87 14.45 -9.19
CA ILE A 176 3.85 14.55 -8.11
C ILE A 176 3.41 13.72 -6.90
N SER A 177 2.13 13.82 -6.51
CA SER A 177 1.56 13.07 -5.38
C SER A 177 1.66 11.55 -5.59
N THR A 178 1.33 11.09 -6.80
CA THR A 178 1.38 9.67 -7.17
C THR A 178 2.81 9.17 -7.20
N PHE A 179 3.72 9.94 -7.81
CA PHE A 179 5.13 9.58 -7.89
C PHE A 179 5.77 9.48 -6.50
N TYR A 180 5.51 10.47 -5.63
CA TYR A 180 6.02 10.45 -4.28
C TYR A 180 5.51 9.24 -3.49
N ALA A 181 4.21 8.95 -3.56
CA ALA A 181 3.62 7.80 -2.86
C ALA A 181 4.17 6.45 -3.39
N ASN A 182 4.28 6.30 -4.70
CA ASN A 182 4.75 5.08 -5.36
C ASN A 182 6.25 4.83 -5.18
N ILE A 183 7.04 5.82 -4.78
CA ILE A 183 8.46 5.64 -4.47
C ILE A 183 8.65 5.46 -2.97
N SER A 184 8.11 6.38 -2.19
CA SER A 184 8.37 6.44 -0.75
C SER A 184 7.77 5.24 0.00
N SER A 185 6.57 4.78 -0.37
CA SER A 185 5.93 3.66 0.32
C SER A 185 6.65 2.33 0.08
N PRO A 186 7.03 1.95 -1.16
CA PRO A 186 7.85 0.77 -1.39
C PRO A 186 9.24 0.85 -0.75
N LEU A 187 9.88 2.03 -0.75
CA LEU A 187 11.15 2.23 -0.04
C LEU A 187 11.01 1.97 1.46
N LEU A 188 9.94 2.46 2.08
CA LEU A 188 9.67 2.22 3.50
C LEU A 188 9.36 0.74 3.77
N LEU A 189 8.68 0.05 2.86
CA LEU A 189 8.46 -1.40 2.98
C LEU A 189 9.78 -2.18 2.90
N ILE A 190 10.68 -1.83 1.97
CA ILE A 190 12.02 -2.41 1.88
C ILE A 190 12.80 -2.15 3.18
N PHE A 191 12.69 -0.93 3.72
CA PHE A 191 13.29 -0.57 5.00
C PHE A 191 12.71 -1.40 6.15
N CYS A 192 11.39 -1.63 6.20
CA CYS A 192 10.76 -2.48 7.22
C CYS A 192 11.28 -3.93 7.20
N ILE A 193 11.68 -4.45 6.04
CA ILE A 193 12.19 -5.82 5.89
C ILE A 193 13.68 -5.90 6.24
N THR A 194 14.46 -4.90 5.86
CA THR A 194 15.93 -4.91 6.00
C THR A 194 16.39 -4.39 7.36
N PHE A 195 15.73 -3.36 7.91
CA PHE A 195 16.12 -2.69 9.14
C PHE A 195 16.12 -3.60 10.37
N PRO A 196 15.10 -4.43 10.67
CA PRO A 196 15.13 -5.30 11.84
C PRO A 196 16.30 -6.28 11.83
N LYS A 197 16.62 -6.86 10.66
CA LYS A 197 17.75 -7.78 10.48
C LYS A 197 19.08 -7.10 10.78
N TRP A 198 19.28 -5.90 10.25
CA TRP A 198 20.47 -5.10 10.49
C TRP A 198 20.57 -4.64 11.95
N TYR A 199 19.46 -4.11 12.50
CA TYR A 199 19.38 -3.55 13.85
C TYR A 199 19.69 -4.59 14.92
N TRP A 200 19.24 -5.84 14.75
CA TRP A 200 19.55 -6.92 15.67
C TRP A 200 20.98 -7.47 15.52
N LYS A 201 21.54 -7.46 14.29
CA LYS A 201 22.92 -7.93 14.05
C LYS A 201 23.97 -6.98 14.61
N ASN A 202 23.82 -5.68 14.39
CA ASN A 202 24.84 -4.67 14.75
C ASN A 202 24.80 -4.21 16.21
N ARG A 203 23.78 -4.63 16.98
CA ARG A 203 23.63 -4.27 18.39
C ARG A 203 23.71 -5.49 19.31
N ASN A 204 24.18 -6.64 18.83
CA ASN A 204 24.47 -7.82 19.66
C ASN A 204 25.87 -7.70 20.28
#